data_AF-A0A6L9J680-F1
#
_entry.id   AF-A0A6L9J680-F1
#
_cell.length_a   1.000
_cell.length_b   1.000
_cell.length_c   1.000
_cell.angle_alpha   90.00
_cell.angle_beta   90.00
_cell.angle_gamma   90.00
#
_symmetry.space_group_name_H-M   'P 1'
#
loop_
_entity.id
_entity.type
_entity.pdbx_description
1 polymer ?
#
loop_
_entity_poly.entity_id
_entity_poly.type
_entity_poly.pdbx_seq_one_letter_code
_entity_poly.pdbx_strand_id
1 'polypeptide(L)'
;MHAAPPTKPFVVLRFDVDYREPHGLALAEIVHKYGLHGSFYFRHRAGGFSLDVMRAVAALGHEVGYHFETLDLCRGDFDRAAALFLDHIQLLRNAGLEIRTAAAHGSPSTAPTYTRNLDLLVQRPNLLEQAELLGETTLNVDFARVPYVSDANWRWRRYAHFEPDTVGVPTTLRAVTQHPDAALYINFHPQQWFARPLSTLYFRTRNRIGRQVRR
;
A
#
# COMPACT_ATOMS: atom_id res chain seq x y z
N MET A 1 12.78 -15.01 -3.61
CA MET A 1 12.14 -15.81 -4.68
C MET A 1 10.70 -15.36 -4.82
N HIS A 2 10.22 -15.07 -6.03
CA HIS A 2 8.81 -14.78 -6.27
C HIS A 2 8.02 -16.08 -6.35
N ALA A 3 6.83 -16.12 -5.72
CA ALA A 3 5.91 -17.22 -5.97
C ALA A 3 5.37 -17.13 -7.41
N ALA A 4 5.22 -18.27 -8.09
CA ALA A 4 4.58 -18.29 -9.39
C ALA A 4 3.12 -17.81 -9.26
N PRO A 5 2.64 -16.89 -10.13
CA PRO A 5 1.27 -16.44 -10.07
C PRO A 5 0.28 -17.59 -10.36
N PRO A 6 -0.95 -17.53 -9.82
CA PRO A 6 -2.01 -18.47 -10.14
C PRO A 6 -2.26 -18.61 -11.64
N THR A 7 -2.68 -19.80 -12.08
CA THR A 7 -2.93 -20.11 -13.50
C THR A 7 -4.31 -19.70 -14.00
N LYS A 8 -5.27 -19.46 -13.10
CA LYS A 8 -6.60 -18.92 -13.42
C LYS A 8 -6.57 -17.39 -13.36
N PRO A 9 -7.45 -16.67 -14.09
CA PRO A 9 -7.61 -15.23 -13.92
C PRO A 9 -7.87 -14.87 -12.45
N PHE A 10 -7.22 -13.81 -11.98
CA PHE A 10 -7.35 -13.34 -10.60
C PHE A 10 -7.15 -11.82 -10.53
N VAL A 11 -7.70 -11.21 -9.48
CA VAL A 11 -7.49 -9.79 -9.17
C VAL A 11 -7.00 -9.67 -7.73
N VAL A 12 -5.89 -8.96 -7.53
CA VAL A 12 -5.43 -8.52 -6.22
C VAL A 12 -5.91 -7.09 -5.99
N LEU A 13 -6.64 -6.87 -4.89
CA LEU A 13 -7.09 -5.56 -4.45
C LEU A 13 -6.26 -5.13 -3.24
N ARG A 14 -5.26 -4.27 -3.48
CA ARG A 14 -4.44 -3.64 -2.43
C ARG A 14 -4.96 -2.24 -2.14
N PHE A 15 -4.95 -1.86 -0.87
CA PHE A 15 -5.34 -0.54 -0.40
C PHE A 15 -4.25 0.03 0.51
N ASP A 16 -3.56 1.08 0.07
CA ASP A 16 -2.55 1.80 0.86
C ASP A 16 -3.22 2.93 1.68
N VAL A 17 -3.49 2.64 2.96
CA VAL A 17 -4.18 3.54 3.89
C VAL A 17 -3.18 4.49 4.56
N ASP A 18 -2.95 5.66 3.93
CA ASP A 18 -1.90 6.57 4.40
C ASP A 18 -2.29 7.45 5.60
N TYR A 19 -3.43 8.16 5.53
CA TYR A 19 -3.78 9.18 6.54
C TYR A 19 -5.29 9.46 6.69
N ARG A 20 -6.16 8.64 6.07
CA ARG A 20 -7.61 8.76 6.20
C ARG A 20 -8.22 7.38 6.39
N GLU A 21 -7.89 6.77 7.52
CA GLU A 21 -8.30 5.43 7.92
C GLU A 21 -9.83 5.22 7.81
N PRO A 22 -10.70 6.18 8.16
CA PRO A 22 -12.15 6.04 7.92
C PRO A 22 -12.52 5.86 6.44
N HIS A 23 -11.76 6.42 5.50
CA HIS A 23 -11.97 6.15 4.08
C HIS A 23 -11.54 4.72 3.71
N GLY A 24 -10.49 4.20 4.35
CA GLY A 24 -10.10 2.79 4.24
C GLY A 24 -11.22 1.87 4.68
N LEU A 25 -11.84 2.13 5.85
CA LEU A 25 -12.98 1.36 6.35
C LEU A 25 -14.18 1.45 5.40
N ALA A 26 -14.52 2.64 4.90
CA ALA A 26 -15.64 2.80 3.96
C ALA A 26 -15.41 2.00 2.65
N LEU A 27 -14.17 1.94 2.15
CA LEU A 27 -13.85 1.08 1.00
C LEU A 27 -13.89 -0.41 1.36
N ALA A 28 -13.44 -0.80 2.55
CA ALA A 28 -13.59 -2.17 3.05
C ALA A 28 -15.07 -2.60 3.10
N GLU A 29 -15.95 -1.77 3.66
CA GLU A 29 -17.39 -2.03 3.68
C GLU A 29 -17.97 -2.21 2.25
N ILE A 30 -17.51 -1.41 1.29
CA ILE A 30 -17.89 -1.55 -0.12
C ILE A 30 -17.38 -2.88 -0.70
N VAL A 31 -16.10 -3.21 -0.50
CA VAL A 31 -15.50 -4.46 -0.99
C VAL A 31 -16.25 -5.67 -0.41
N HIS A 32 -16.48 -5.69 0.91
CA HIS A 32 -17.25 -6.72 1.60
C HIS A 32 -18.70 -6.83 1.06
N LYS A 33 -19.38 -5.70 0.84
CA LYS A 33 -20.76 -5.69 0.31
C LYS A 33 -20.89 -6.42 -1.03
N TYR A 34 -19.85 -6.41 -1.85
CA TYR A 34 -19.82 -7.12 -3.14
C TYR A 34 -19.25 -8.55 -3.04
N GLY A 35 -19.03 -9.07 -1.83
CA GLY A 35 -18.48 -10.41 -1.62
C GLY A 35 -17.02 -10.56 -2.04
N LEU A 36 -16.28 -9.45 -2.11
CA LEU A 36 -14.88 -9.42 -2.49
C LEU A 36 -13.99 -9.36 -1.24
N HIS A 37 -12.71 -9.71 -1.42
CA HIS A 37 -11.68 -9.56 -0.40
C HIS A 37 -10.59 -8.61 -0.90
N GLY A 38 -10.00 -7.86 0.02
CA GLY A 38 -8.88 -6.97 -0.26
C GLY A 38 -7.87 -6.98 0.88
N SER A 39 -6.70 -6.41 0.61
CA SER A 39 -5.59 -6.27 1.55
C SER A 39 -5.35 -4.80 1.86
N PHE A 40 -5.57 -4.40 3.10
CA PHE A 40 -5.49 -3.01 3.56
C PHE A 40 -4.23 -2.79 4.38
N TYR A 41 -3.30 -1.99 3.87
CA TYR A 41 -2.02 -1.71 4.49
C TYR A 41 -2.10 -0.37 5.22
N PHE A 42 -1.91 -0.38 6.54
CA PHE A 42 -2.05 0.81 7.37
C PHE A 42 -0.71 1.41 7.74
N ARG A 43 -0.60 2.72 7.52
CA ARG A 43 0.60 3.49 7.83
C ARG A 43 0.63 3.91 9.30
N HIS A 44 1.79 3.81 9.92
CA HIS A 44 2.01 4.39 11.25
C HIS A 44 2.10 5.93 11.15
N ARG A 45 1.40 6.67 12.01
CA ARG A 45 1.44 8.14 12.03
C ARG A 45 1.88 8.67 13.39
N ALA A 46 2.01 9.99 13.52
CA ALA A 46 2.35 10.64 14.79
C ALA A 46 1.39 10.26 15.95
N GLY A 47 0.13 9.95 15.64
CA GLY A 47 -0.86 9.46 16.61
C GLY A 47 -0.91 7.93 16.77
N GLY A 48 0.04 7.19 16.19
CA GLY A 48 0.04 5.73 16.17
C GLY A 48 -0.83 5.13 15.06
N PHE A 49 -1.21 3.86 15.25
CA PHE A 49 -2.13 3.14 14.38
C PHE A 49 -3.59 3.36 14.82
N SER A 50 -4.51 3.47 13.86
CA SER A 50 -5.95 3.45 14.13
C SER A 50 -6.45 2.01 14.34
N LEU A 51 -6.07 1.39 15.47
CA LEU A 51 -6.34 -0.02 15.77
C LEU A 51 -7.83 -0.40 15.65
N ASP A 52 -8.74 0.49 16.04
CA ASP A 52 -10.19 0.24 15.93
C ASP A 52 -10.65 0.12 14.47
N VAL A 53 -10.10 0.96 13.59
CA VAL A 53 -10.36 0.86 12.15
C VAL A 53 -9.75 -0.43 11.58
N MET A 54 -8.53 -0.76 11.97
CA MET A 54 -7.86 -1.99 11.52
C MET A 54 -8.65 -3.23 11.92
N ARG A 55 -9.13 -3.28 13.17
CA ARG A 55 -9.99 -4.38 13.66
C ARG A 55 -11.32 -4.44 12.91
N ALA A 56 -11.95 -3.31 12.63
CA ALA A 56 -13.18 -3.27 11.83
C ALA A 56 -12.96 -3.83 10.42
N VAL A 57 -11.85 -3.45 9.76
CA VAL A 57 -11.48 -4.00 8.44
C VAL A 57 -11.22 -5.51 8.51
N ALA A 58 -10.50 -5.99 9.52
CA ALA A 58 -10.27 -7.42 9.73
C ALA A 58 -11.59 -8.19 9.99
N ALA A 59 -12.52 -7.61 10.77
CA ALA A 59 -13.82 -8.21 11.07
C ALA A 59 -14.72 -8.35 9.84
N LEU A 60 -14.50 -7.54 8.80
CA LEU A 60 -15.15 -7.68 7.49
C LEU A 60 -14.52 -8.82 6.63
N GLY A 61 -13.52 -9.52 7.13
CA GLY A 61 -12.85 -10.63 6.43
C GLY A 61 -11.79 -10.18 5.43
N HIS A 62 -11.25 -8.97 5.59
CA HIS A 62 -10.14 -8.46 4.78
C HIS A 62 -8.80 -8.70 5.46
N GLU A 63 -7.74 -8.78 4.65
CA GLU A 63 -6.37 -8.80 5.17
C GLU A 63 -6.01 -7.39 5.67
N VAL A 64 -5.35 -7.34 6.83
CA VAL A 64 -4.73 -6.13 7.37
C VAL A 64 -3.22 -6.31 7.34
N GLY A 65 -2.54 -5.41 6.66
CA GLY A 65 -1.09 -5.41 6.50
C GLY A 65 -0.42 -4.15 7.07
N TYR A 66 0.91 -4.20 7.20
CA TYR A 66 1.69 -3.06 7.68
C TYR A 66 2.20 -2.20 6.51
N HIS A 67 1.81 -0.92 6.45
CA HIS A 67 2.36 0.04 5.49
C HIS A 67 3.53 0.81 6.13
N PHE A 68 4.75 0.35 5.89
CA PHE A 68 5.91 0.83 6.65
C PHE A 68 6.63 2.01 6.01
N GLU A 69 7.12 2.91 6.85
CA GLU A 69 7.96 4.05 6.46
C GLU A 69 9.09 4.29 7.49
N THR A 70 9.65 3.21 8.04
CA THR A 70 10.55 3.31 9.20
C THR A 70 11.88 3.99 8.88
N LEU A 71 12.36 3.96 7.62
CA LEU A 71 13.53 4.76 7.24
C LEU A 71 13.22 6.26 7.30
N ASP A 72 12.02 6.69 6.89
CA ASP A 72 11.61 8.09 7.07
C ASP A 72 11.50 8.47 8.54
N LEU A 73 10.90 7.60 9.37
CA LEU A 73 10.75 7.85 10.81
C LEU A 73 12.10 7.87 11.55
N CYS A 74 13.08 7.11 11.06
CA CYS A 74 14.42 7.01 11.64
C CYS A 74 15.48 7.86 10.91
N ARG A 75 15.08 8.73 9.97
CA ARG A 75 15.98 9.61 9.20
C ARG A 75 17.11 8.85 8.50
N GLY A 76 16.80 7.68 7.95
CA GLY A 76 17.72 6.85 7.20
C GLY A 76 18.72 6.05 8.03
N ASP A 77 18.54 5.96 9.34
CA ASP A 77 19.24 5.00 10.19
C ASP A 77 18.61 3.62 10.04
N PHE A 78 19.32 2.71 9.36
CA PHE A 78 18.80 1.39 9.01
C PHE A 78 18.66 0.44 10.21
N ASP A 79 19.55 0.52 11.19
CA ASP A 79 19.47 -0.35 12.38
C ASP A 79 18.27 0.05 13.23
N ARG A 80 18.08 1.36 13.45
CA ARG A 80 16.90 1.87 14.14
C ARG A 80 15.62 1.61 13.36
N ALA A 81 15.66 1.75 12.03
CA ALA A 81 14.50 1.48 11.18
C ALA A 81 14.10 0.00 11.17
N ALA A 82 15.07 -0.92 11.21
CA ALA A 82 14.82 -2.36 11.31
C ALA A 82 14.22 -2.73 12.68
N ALA A 83 14.79 -2.20 13.77
CA ALA A 83 14.23 -2.40 15.11
C ALA A 83 12.79 -1.86 15.20
N LEU A 84 12.56 -0.64 14.72
CA LEU A 84 11.23 -0.02 14.71
C LEU A 84 10.22 -0.79 13.84
N PHE A 85 10.67 -1.39 12.74
CA PHE A 85 9.83 -2.23 11.89
C PHE A 85 9.32 -3.46 12.66
N LEU A 86 10.21 -4.16 13.38
CA LEU A 86 9.85 -5.30 14.22
C LEU A 86 8.93 -4.90 15.37
N ASP A 87 9.22 -3.78 16.03
CA ASP A 87 8.40 -3.25 17.13
C ASP A 87 6.98 -2.93 16.65
N HIS A 88 6.81 -2.32 15.47
CA HIS A 88 5.49 -2.05 14.91
C HIS A 88 4.72 -3.32 14.57
N ILE A 89 5.37 -4.35 14.02
CA ILE A 89 4.73 -5.65 13.78
C ILE A 89 4.26 -6.26 15.10
N GLN A 90 5.10 -6.25 16.14
CA GLN A 90 4.75 -6.79 17.45
C GLN A 90 3.61 -6.00 18.09
N LEU A 91 3.61 -4.66 17.97
CA LEU A 91 2.52 -3.81 18.46
C LEU A 91 1.19 -4.18 17.81
N LEU A 92 1.17 -4.33 16.48
CA LEU A 92 -0.04 -4.72 15.75
C LEU A 92 -0.53 -6.13 16.16
N ARG A 93 0.38 -7.09 16.31
CA ARG A 93 0.05 -8.45 16.77
C ARG A 93 -0.48 -8.46 18.20
N ASN A 94 0.14 -7.71 19.11
CA ASN A 94 -0.32 -7.54 20.49
C ASN A 94 -1.71 -6.90 20.56
N ALA A 95 -2.09 -6.10 19.55
CA ALA A 95 -3.42 -5.52 19.43
C ALA A 95 -4.49 -6.51 18.91
N GLY A 96 -4.11 -7.77 18.65
CA GLY A 96 -4.98 -8.85 18.17
C GLY A 96 -5.11 -8.91 16.65
N LEU A 97 -4.21 -8.27 15.89
CA LEU A 97 -4.24 -8.26 14.43
C LEU A 97 -3.26 -9.28 13.85
N GLU A 98 -3.74 -10.08 12.91
CA GLU A 98 -2.91 -11.05 12.21
C GLU A 98 -2.18 -10.39 11.03
N ILE A 99 -0.97 -9.88 11.28
CA ILE A 99 -0.13 -9.26 10.24
C ILE A 99 0.75 -10.33 9.58
N ARG A 100 0.48 -10.60 8.30
CA ARG A 100 1.21 -11.60 7.49
C ARG A 100 2.03 -10.98 6.35
N THR A 101 1.72 -9.76 5.93
CA THR A 101 2.39 -9.08 4.81
C THR A 101 2.62 -7.61 5.14
N ALA A 102 3.56 -7.00 4.40
CA ALA A 102 3.88 -5.58 4.53
C ALA A 102 3.97 -4.89 3.16
N ALA A 103 3.84 -3.57 3.16
CA ALA A 103 3.95 -2.74 1.98
C ALA A 103 4.83 -1.54 2.28
N ALA A 104 5.88 -1.29 1.49
CA ALA A 104 6.70 -0.10 1.68
C ALA A 104 5.94 1.16 1.24
N HIS A 105 5.98 2.22 2.05
CA HIS A 105 5.46 3.53 1.66
C HIS A 105 6.38 4.22 0.66
N GLY A 106 5.81 4.73 -0.43
CA GLY A 106 6.51 5.36 -1.55
C GLY A 106 6.78 6.87 -1.38
N SER A 107 7.01 7.33 -0.15
CA SER A 107 7.40 8.70 0.16
C SER A 107 8.80 9.03 -0.40
N PRO A 108 9.06 10.29 -0.76
CA PRO A 108 10.43 10.77 -0.99
C PRO A 108 11.27 10.59 0.27
N SER A 109 12.55 10.24 0.11
CA SER A 109 13.44 10.06 1.25
C SER A 109 13.62 11.35 2.04
N THR A 110 13.78 11.18 3.35
CA THR A 110 14.04 12.26 4.30
C THR A 110 15.52 12.49 4.56
N ALA A 111 16.38 11.59 4.06
CA ALA A 111 17.83 11.61 4.20
C ALA A 111 18.50 11.07 2.93
N PRO A 112 19.77 11.44 2.64
CA PRO A 112 20.48 10.99 1.45
C PRO A 112 20.99 9.54 1.53
N THR A 113 20.83 8.87 2.67
CA THR A 113 21.35 7.51 2.91
C THR A 113 20.51 6.40 2.25
N TYR A 114 19.33 6.74 1.74
CA TYR A 114 18.41 5.83 1.03
C TYR A 114 17.57 6.61 0.03
N THR A 115 16.98 5.90 -0.93
CA THR A 115 16.09 6.47 -1.95
C THR A 115 14.64 6.20 -1.60
N ARG A 116 14.34 5.03 -1.01
CA ARG A 116 12.98 4.54 -0.76
C ARG A 116 12.93 3.68 0.50
N ASN A 117 11.78 3.62 1.17
CA ASN A 117 11.64 2.74 2.36
C ASN A 117 11.91 1.27 2.05
N LEU A 118 11.71 0.86 0.79
CA LEU A 118 12.02 -0.49 0.34
C LEU A 118 13.51 -0.87 0.51
N ASP A 119 14.41 0.12 0.50
CA ASP A 119 15.84 -0.10 0.68
C ASP A 119 16.15 -0.75 2.03
N LEU A 120 15.27 -0.59 3.04
CA LEU A 120 15.40 -1.29 4.33
C LEU A 120 15.48 -2.80 4.13
N LEU A 121 14.59 -3.35 3.30
CA LEU A 121 14.50 -4.80 3.07
C LEU A 121 15.63 -5.29 2.15
N VAL A 122 16.13 -4.42 1.26
CA VAL A 122 17.33 -4.71 0.46
C VAL A 122 18.57 -4.78 1.35
N GLN A 123 18.72 -3.86 2.29
CA GLN A 123 19.87 -3.80 3.19
C GLN A 123 19.76 -4.77 4.38
N ARG A 124 18.56 -5.26 4.70
CA ARG A 124 18.27 -6.25 5.75
C ARG A 124 17.43 -7.40 5.15
N PRO A 125 18.04 -8.29 4.34
CA PRO A 125 17.30 -9.32 3.59
C PRO A 125 16.55 -10.32 4.49
N ASN A 126 16.99 -10.52 5.73
CA ASN A 126 16.35 -11.43 6.68
C ASN A 126 15.25 -10.74 7.52
N LEU A 127 14.98 -9.45 7.31
CA LEU A 127 14.05 -8.70 8.17
C LEU A 127 12.61 -9.21 8.06
N LEU A 128 12.18 -9.64 6.88
CA LEU A 128 10.85 -10.24 6.70
C LEU A 128 10.73 -11.58 7.43
N GLU A 129 11.78 -12.40 7.40
CA GLU A 129 11.83 -13.67 8.14
C GLU A 129 11.82 -13.44 9.66
N GLN A 130 12.64 -12.50 10.14
CA GLN A 130 12.66 -12.09 11.55
C GLN A 130 11.30 -11.55 12.03
N ALA A 131 10.56 -10.89 11.15
CA ALA A 131 9.21 -10.42 11.41
C ALA A 131 8.13 -11.51 11.21
N GLU A 132 8.51 -12.71 10.78
CA GLU A 132 7.59 -13.80 10.41
C GLU A 132 6.53 -13.35 9.38
N LEU A 133 6.94 -12.57 8.38
CA LEU A 133 6.10 -12.10 7.29
C LEU A 133 6.29 -12.95 6.05
N LEU A 134 5.19 -13.20 5.32
CA LEU A 134 5.19 -13.97 4.07
C LEU A 134 5.85 -13.21 2.91
N GLY A 135 5.88 -11.88 2.96
CA GLY A 135 6.48 -11.07 1.92
C GLY A 135 6.12 -9.58 2.00
N GLU A 136 6.76 -8.82 1.13
CA GLU A 136 6.44 -7.43 0.82
C GLU A 136 5.74 -7.34 -0.54
N THR A 137 4.71 -6.51 -0.62
CA THR A 137 3.78 -6.38 -1.77
C THR A 137 4.41 -6.01 -3.12
N THR A 138 5.64 -5.53 -3.12
CA THR A 138 6.38 -5.14 -4.32
C THR A 138 7.50 -6.13 -4.61
N LEU A 139 8.32 -6.46 -3.60
CA LEU A 139 9.49 -7.33 -3.75
C LEU A 139 9.14 -8.80 -4.00
N ASN A 140 7.97 -9.26 -3.55
CA ASN A 140 7.62 -10.68 -3.63
C ASN A 140 6.59 -10.99 -4.74
N VAL A 141 6.27 -10.03 -5.61
CA VAL A 141 5.34 -10.18 -6.73
C VAL A 141 6.09 -10.11 -8.06
N ASP A 142 5.84 -11.08 -8.96
CA ASP A 142 6.37 -11.06 -10.32
C ASP A 142 5.50 -10.17 -11.23
N PHE A 143 5.83 -8.88 -11.27
CA PHE A 143 5.13 -7.91 -12.10
C PHE A 143 5.42 -8.04 -13.59
N ALA A 144 6.34 -8.92 -14.02
CA ALA A 144 6.46 -9.25 -15.44
C ALA A 144 5.32 -10.15 -15.93
N ARG A 145 4.64 -10.83 -15.00
CA ARG A 145 3.51 -11.72 -15.28
C ARG A 145 2.18 -11.16 -14.78
N VAL A 146 2.21 -10.24 -13.82
CA VAL A 146 1.01 -9.65 -13.22
C VAL A 146 1.00 -8.14 -13.48
N PRO A 147 0.25 -7.65 -14.49
CA PRO A 147 0.05 -6.22 -14.71
C PRO A 147 -0.37 -5.48 -13.45
N TYR A 148 0.29 -4.37 -13.17
CA TYR A 148 0.03 -3.53 -12.01
C TYR A 148 -0.68 -2.24 -12.43
N VAL A 149 -1.68 -1.84 -11.66
CA VAL A 149 -2.44 -0.62 -11.87
C VAL A 149 -2.57 0.10 -10.53
N SER A 150 -2.34 1.40 -10.52
CA SER A 150 -2.51 2.20 -9.31
C SER A 150 -3.10 3.57 -9.59
N ASP A 151 -3.89 4.06 -8.62
CA ASP A 151 -4.39 5.45 -8.57
C ASP A 151 -3.44 6.41 -7.85
N ALA A 152 -2.22 5.96 -7.50
CA ALA A 152 -1.20 6.76 -6.84
C ALA A 152 -1.09 8.16 -7.48
N ASN A 153 -0.92 9.17 -6.63
CA ASN A 153 -0.81 10.57 -7.08
C ASN A 153 -2.05 11.11 -7.84
N TRP A 154 -3.26 10.61 -7.55
CA TRP A 154 -4.52 11.07 -8.15
C TRP A 154 -4.61 10.85 -9.66
N ARG A 155 -3.87 9.86 -10.18
CA ARG A 155 -3.81 9.52 -11.60
C ARG A 155 -3.68 8.02 -11.75
N TRP A 156 -4.66 7.43 -12.42
CA TRP A 156 -4.58 6.03 -12.82
C TRP A 156 -3.42 5.82 -13.79
N ARG A 157 -2.52 4.90 -13.43
CA ARG A 157 -1.41 4.44 -14.27
C ARG A 157 -1.38 2.92 -14.32
N ARG A 158 -1.02 2.38 -15.48
CA ARG A 158 -0.76 0.96 -15.72
C ARG A 158 0.74 0.75 -15.92
N TYR A 159 1.21 -0.37 -15.42
CA TYR A 159 2.59 -0.81 -15.46
C TYR A 159 2.61 -2.24 -16.01
N ALA A 160 3.26 -2.42 -17.15
CA ALA A 160 3.46 -3.76 -17.74
C ALA A 160 4.50 -4.56 -16.95
N HIS A 161 5.50 -3.87 -16.41
CA HIS A 161 6.51 -4.36 -15.49
C HIS A 161 6.66 -3.28 -14.41
N PHE A 162 6.12 -3.51 -13.21
CA PHE A 162 6.27 -2.54 -12.13
C PHE A 162 7.60 -2.76 -11.42
N GLU A 163 8.45 -1.74 -11.51
CA GLU A 163 9.55 -1.53 -10.58
C GLU A 163 9.34 -0.18 -9.90
N PRO A 164 9.83 0.02 -8.67
CA PRO A 164 9.71 1.33 -8.06
C PRO A 164 10.51 2.35 -8.89
N ASP A 165 9.95 3.55 -9.05
CA ASP A 165 10.37 4.65 -9.93
C ASP A 165 10.07 4.50 -11.44
N THR A 166 9.54 3.36 -11.90
CA THR A 166 9.05 3.27 -13.28
C THR A 166 7.91 4.29 -13.49
N VAL A 167 7.88 4.96 -14.65
CA VAL A 167 6.77 5.84 -15.02
C VAL A 167 5.69 5.02 -15.73
N GLY A 168 4.58 4.79 -15.05
CA GLY A 168 3.46 4.04 -15.64
C GLY A 168 2.74 4.82 -16.75
N VAL A 169 2.09 4.09 -17.66
CA VAL A 169 1.29 4.66 -18.75
C VAL A 169 -0.05 5.13 -18.20
N PRO A 170 -0.52 6.36 -18.50
CA PRO A 170 -1.85 6.80 -18.09
C PRO A 170 -2.95 5.82 -18.52
N THR A 171 -3.89 5.53 -17.63
CA THR A 171 -5.01 4.61 -17.93
C THR A 171 -6.30 5.07 -17.24
N THR A 172 -7.37 4.29 -17.38
CA THR A 172 -8.65 4.50 -16.68
C THR A 172 -9.15 3.19 -16.09
N LEU A 173 -9.95 3.25 -15.03
CA LEU A 173 -10.58 2.07 -14.45
C LEU A 173 -11.45 1.30 -15.49
N ARG A 174 -12.07 2.02 -16.43
CA ARG A 174 -12.82 1.41 -17.55
C ARG A 174 -11.92 0.56 -18.44
N ALA A 175 -10.76 1.09 -18.85
CA ALA A 175 -9.82 0.33 -19.68
C ALA A 175 -9.29 -0.91 -18.95
N VAL A 176 -9.11 -0.81 -17.63
CA VAL A 176 -8.62 -1.91 -16.78
C VAL A 176 -9.65 -3.04 -16.63
N THR A 177 -10.94 -2.70 -16.57
CA THR A 177 -12.05 -3.66 -16.37
C THR A 177 -12.50 -4.37 -17.65
N GLN A 178 -11.96 -4.00 -18.82
CA GLN A 178 -12.28 -4.62 -20.12
C GLN A 178 -11.47 -5.89 -20.43
N HIS A 179 -10.70 -6.42 -19.47
CA HIS A 179 -9.86 -7.60 -19.64
C HIS A 179 -10.22 -8.70 -18.62
N PRO A 180 -11.33 -9.44 -18.81
CA PRO A 180 -11.84 -10.39 -17.81
C PRO A 180 -10.93 -11.60 -17.57
N ASP A 181 -10.05 -11.93 -18.51
CA ASP A 181 -9.16 -13.10 -18.43
C ASP A 181 -7.74 -12.78 -17.90
N ALA A 182 -7.51 -11.54 -17.47
CA ALA A 182 -6.19 -11.10 -17.02
C ALA A 182 -5.96 -11.36 -15.52
N ALA A 183 -4.74 -11.78 -15.18
CA ALA A 183 -4.18 -11.54 -13.86
C ALA A 183 -3.98 -10.03 -13.67
N LEU A 184 -4.45 -9.46 -12.56
CA LEU A 184 -4.35 -8.02 -12.34
C LEU A 184 -4.06 -7.70 -10.88
N TYR A 185 -3.11 -6.79 -10.66
CA TYR A 185 -2.81 -6.22 -9.36
C TYR A 185 -3.26 -4.77 -9.35
N ILE A 186 -4.25 -4.42 -8.52
CA ILE A 186 -4.75 -3.05 -8.39
C ILE A 186 -4.41 -2.51 -7.00
N ASN A 187 -3.75 -1.36 -6.95
CA ASN A 187 -3.52 -0.63 -5.72
C ASN A 187 -4.34 0.67 -5.68
N PHE A 188 -5.14 0.82 -4.63
CA PHE A 188 -5.96 1.98 -4.35
C PHE A 188 -5.39 2.79 -3.17
N HIS A 189 -5.62 4.09 -3.20
CA HIS A 189 -5.27 5.00 -2.10
C HIS A 189 -6.56 5.60 -1.52
N PRO A 190 -7.16 5.01 -0.46
CA PRO A 190 -8.50 5.35 0.03
C PRO A 190 -8.74 6.84 0.28
N GLN A 191 -7.72 7.55 0.73
CA GLN A 191 -7.70 8.99 0.96
C GLN A 191 -8.08 9.84 -0.27
N GLN A 192 -8.00 9.26 -1.47
CA GLN A 192 -8.33 9.91 -2.73
C GLN A 192 -9.80 9.74 -3.16
N TRP A 193 -10.54 8.84 -2.52
CA TRP A 193 -11.92 8.50 -2.89
C TRP A 193 -12.91 9.20 -1.96
N PHE A 194 -13.86 9.94 -2.55
CA PHE A 194 -14.89 10.67 -1.81
C PHE A 194 -16.27 10.30 -2.33
N ALA A 195 -17.24 10.25 -1.42
CA ALA A 195 -18.64 10.04 -1.78
C ALA A 195 -19.21 11.17 -2.67
N ARG A 196 -18.71 12.40 -2.53
CA ARG A 196 -19.17 13.57 -3.29
C ARG A 196 -18.14 13.98 -4.34
N PRO A 197 -18.50 14.07 -5.64
CA PRO A 197 -17.58 14.48 -6.70
C PRO A 197 -16.91 15.84 -6.47
N LEU A 198 -17.63 16.79 -5.88
CA LEU A 198 -17.10 18.11 -5.55
C LEU A 198 -15.93 18.05 -4.55
N SER A 199 -15.98 17.12 -3.58
CA SER A 199 -14.88 16.92 -2.63
C SER A 199 -13.63 16.41 -3.34
N THR A 200 -13.78 15.48 -4.27
CA THR A 200 -12.67 15.00 -5.11
C THR A 200 -12.05 16.15 -5.90
N LEU A 201 -12.87 16.98 -6.55
CA LEU A 201 -12.37 18.13 -7.32
C LEU A 201 -11.62 19.13 -6.43
N TYR A 202 -12.20 19.50 -5.28
CA TYR A 202 -11.56 20.39 -4.30
C TYR A 202 -10.19 19.86 -3.86
N PHE A 203 -10.11 18.60 -3.43
CA PHE A 203 -8.85 18.02 -2.94
C PHE A 203 -7.81 17.88 -4.04
N ARG A 204 -8.20 17.51 -5.26
CA ARG A 204 -7.28 17.46 -6.41
C ARG A 204 -6.72 18.84 -6.74
N THR A 205 -7.56 19.87 -6.77
CA THR A 205 -7.14 21.25 -7.02
C THR A 205 -6.22 21.75 -5.91
N ARG A 206 -6.61 21.57 -4.64
CA ARG A 206 -5.80 21.93 -3.47
C ARG A 206 -4.41 21.28 -3.51
N ASN A 207 -4.34 19.97 -3.76
CA ASN A 207 -3.06 19.26 -3.80
C ASN A 207 -2.21 19.67 -5.02
N ARG A 208 -2.83 20.01 -6.16
CA ARG A 208 -2.12 20.55 -7.33
C ARG A 208 -1.46 21.89 -7.01
N ILE A 209 -2.17 22.80 -6.36
CA ILE A 209 -1.65 24.10 -5.91
C ILE A 209 -0.54 23.88 -4.86
N GLY A 210 -0.79 23.06 -3.85
CA GLY A 210 0.20 22.80 -2.78
C GLY A 210 1.53 22.24 -3.31
N ARG A 211 1.52 21.41 -4.36
CA ARG A 211 2.73 20.91 -5.02
C ARG A 211 3.53 21.98 -5.75
N GLN A 212 2.89 23.09 -6.16
CA GLN A 212 3.55 24.21 -6.80
C GLN A 212 4.19 25.17 -5.78
N VAL A 213 3.62 25.24 -4.57
CA VAL A 213 4.13 26.09 -3.48
C VAL A 213 5.35 25.48 -2.78
N ARG A 214 5.51 24.15 -2.80
CA ARG A 214 6.66 23.44 -2.19
C ARG A 214 7.88 23.31 -3.13
N ARG A 215 8.04 24.22 -4.08
CA ARG A 215 9.24 24.35 -4.92
C ARG A 215 10.06 25.53 -4.47
#